data_AF-A0A1R2D425-F1
#
_entry.id   AF-A0A1R2D425-F1
#
_cell.length_a   1.000
_cell.length_b   1.000
_cell.length_c   1.000
_cell.angle_alpha   90.00
_cell.angle_beta   90.00
_cell.angle_gamma   90.00
#
_symmetry.space_group_name_H-M   'P 1'
#
loop_
_entity.id
_entity.type
_entity.pdbx_description
1 polymer ?
#
loop_
_entity_poly.entity_id
_entity_poly.type
_entity_poly.pdbx_seq_one_letter_code
_entity_poly.pdbx_strand_id
1 'polypeptide(L)'
;MGDTQNDLPSTNPSEDDETQLEKVQKRNERLQQLLIKAKDTIKQYSSQVNTLESNIYEREIKQNELQTCINRLLKYEPPHSDTITEVICRVKVQENIFCYIKSNKGNFWIPESTFKYKMPMPDIIDSSFTAKVINDQILSITQEWKEKYKEISSNLSMQIEKNTYIQDLVKDQQNKIETLEKENKKIKESGVISFVIASTEIYDMILDSVMDDILDNDKFTDIQKALNRYMNIIAEDERIRVRDHCGILLRSLFETSKRLLYARNELKSQDDAWRNTCDALVIEKEELKQQIMRVKNEMVNKVDGCMEEIRKIREERSKEIVRYEEKIRKLEEDIDKRINQPYLKHVLLQFICSKDFQVQERLLNVISTILNFSQEEMLKIKETRAPKSMLNKFINWQ
;
A
#
# COMPACT_ATOMS: atom_id res chain seq x y z
N MET A 1 31.95 -12.32 46.07
CA MET A 1 32.64 -12.56 44.79
C MET A 1 31.56 -12.88 43.78
N GLY A 2 31.30 -12.14 42.72
CA GLY A 2 31.70 -10.83 42.27
C GLY A 2 30.71 -10.55 41.13
N ASP A 3 29.91 -9.49 41.28
CA ASP A 3 28.98 -9.05 40.23
C ASP A 3 29.78 -8.66 38.99
N THR A 4 29.41 -9.22 37.84
CA THR A 4 29.79 -8.67 36.53
C THR A 4 28.55 -8.67 35.65
N GLN A 5 27.90 -7.49 35.63
CA GLN A 5 26.98 -7.06 34.59
C GLN A 5 27.68 -7.24 33.24
N ASN A 6 27.16 -8.14 32.41
CA ASN A 6 27.41 -8.12 30.97
C ASN A 6 26.41 -7.16 30.34
N ASP A 7 26.83 -5.92 30.12
CA ASP A 7 26.27 -5.08 29.07
C ASP A 7 26.60 -5.75 27.73
N LEU A 8 25.57 -6.23 27.02
CA LEU A 8 25.65 -6.65 25.63
C LEU A 8 24.60 -5.90 24.81
N PRO A 9 24.92 -5.56 23.56
CA PRO A 9 24.34 -4.45 22.83
C PRO A 9 22.90 -4.74 22.41
N SER A 10 22.06 -3.71 22.54
CA SER A 10 20.76 -3.60 21.88
C SER A 10 20.91 -3.94 20.39
N THR A 11 20.55 -5.17 20.02
CA THR A 11 20.40 -5.61 18.63
C THR A 11 18.91 -5.58 18.31
N ASN A 12 18.41 -4.38 18.04
CA ASN A 12 17.22 -4.26 17.19
C ASN A 12 17.61 -4.82 15.81
N PRO A 13 16.90 -5.81 15.24
CA PRO A 13 17.00 -6.07 13.81
C PRO A 13 16.46 -4.83 13.11
N SER A 14 17.36 -4.14 12.42
CA SER A 14 17.08 -2.93 11.66
C SER A 14 16.08 -3.24 10.55
N GLU A 15 15.13 -2.34 10.31
CA GLU A 15 14.35 -2.23 9.07
C GLU A 15 15.24 -2.13 7.79
N ASP A 16 16.57 -2.13 7.92
CA ASP A 16 17.54 -2.16 6.83
C ASP A 16 17.59 -3.49 6.05
N ASP A 17 17.25 -4.65 6.62
CA ASP A 17 17.51 -5.95 5.95
C ASP A 17 16.64 -6.17 4.69
N GLU A 18 15.40 -5.68 4.70
CA GLU A 18 14.51 -5.71 3.54
C GLU A 18 15.01 -4.78 2.42
N THR A 19 15.55 -3.61 2.79
CA THR A 19 16.20 -2.70 1.84
C THR A 19 17.54 -3.24 1.32
N GLN A 20 18.22 -4.12 2.07
CA GLN A 20 19.46 -4.78 1.62
C GLN A 20 19.19 -5.88 0.60
N LEU A 21 18.12 -6.66 0.77
CA LEU A 21 17.75 -7.71 -0.18
C LEU A 21 17.38 -7.13 -1.56
N GLU A 22 16.60 -6.04 -1.58
CA GLU A 22 16.25 -5.34 -2.82
C GLU A 22 17.48 -4.74 -3.51
N LYS A 23 18.44 -4.20 -2.74
CA LYS A 23 19.74 -3.73 -3.26
C LYS A 23 20.56 -4.86 -3.88
N VAL A 24 20.54 -6.06 -3.29
CA VAL A 24 21.26 -7.24 -3.81
C VAL A 24 20.62 -7.75 -5.10
N GLN A 25 19.29 -7.79 -5.19
CA GLN A 25 18.58 -8.17 -6.43
C GLN A 25 18.90 -7.21 -7.57
N LYS A 26 18.78 -5.89 -7.35
CA LYS A 26 19.14 -4.87 -8.35
C LYS A 26 20.61 -4.98 -8.79
N ARG A 27 21.52 -5.34 -7.87
CA ARG A 27 22.94 -5.57 -8.20
C ARG A 27 23.14 -6.81 -9.06
N ASN A 28 22.38 -7.88 -8.82
CA ASN A 28 22.46 -9.12 -9.60
C ASN A 28 21.94 -8.91 -11.04
N GLU A 29 20.82 -8.23 -11.22
CA GLU A 29 20.30 -7.86 -12.55
C GLU A 29 21.31 -7.04 -13.36
N ARG A 30 21.98 -6.07 -12.71
CA ARG A 30 23.03 -5.27 -13.34
C ARG A 30 24.24 -6.12 -13.76
N LEU A 31 24.62 -7.12 -12.96
CA LEU A 31 25.72 -8.04 -13.30
C LEU A 31 25.35 -8.95 -14.47
N GLN A 32 24.10 -9.43 -14.55
CA GLN A 32 23.63 -10.21 -15.69
C GLN A 32 23.65 -9.39 -16.99
N GLN A 33 23.21 -8.13 -16.95
CA GLN A 33 23.29 -7.23 -18.11
C GLN A 33 24.73 -6.99 -18.56
N LEU A 34 25.66 -6.80 -17.62
CA LEU A 34 27.08 -6.63 -17.93
C LEU A 34 27.68 -7.90 -18.56
N LEU A 35 27.27 -9.08 -18.10
CA LEU A 35 27.73 -10.36 -18.65
C LEU A 35 27.23 -10.60 -20.08
N ILE A 36 25.98 -10.23 -20.38
CA ILE A 36 25.44 -10.25 -21.74
C ILE A 36 26.27 -9.33 -22.64
N LYS A 37 26.49 -8.08 -22.20
CA LYS A 37 27.28 -7.10 -22.97
C LYS A 37 28.72 -7.55 -23.21
N ALA A 38 29.35 -8.20 -22.23
CA ALA A 38 30.69 -8.77 -22.37
C ALA A 38 30.72 -9.90 -23.42
N LYS A 39 29.73 -10.80 -23.40
CA LYS A 39 29.61 -11.88 -24.41
C LYS A 39 29.46 -11.34 -25.82
N ASP A 40 28.62 -10.32 -26.02
CA ASP A 40 28.44 -9.69 -27.33
C ASP A 40 29.74 -9.02 -27.81
N THR A 41 30.46 -8.37 -26.89
CA THR A 41 31.75 -7.73 -27.18
C THR A 41 32.82 -8.77 -27.59
N ILE A 42 32.90 -9.90 -26.88
CA ILE A 42 33.81 -11.01 -27.23
C ILE A 42 33.48 -11.56 -28.62
N LYS A 43 32.19 -11.74 -28.93
CA LYS A 43 31.75 -12.22 -30.25
C LYS A 43 32.15 -11.27 -31.37
N GLN A 44 32.07 -9.95 -31.12
CA GLN A 44 32.52 -8.92 -32.07
C GLN A 44 34.04 -8.95 -32.28
N TYR A 45 34.84 -9.11 -31.22
CA TYR A 45 36.29 -9.22 -31.38
C TYR A 45 36.71 -10.52 -32.08
N SER A 46 36.03 -11.63 -31.81
CA SER A 46 36.27 -12.90 -32.50
C SER A 46 36.06 -12.79 -34.01
N SER A 47 35.02 -12.09 -34.47
CA SER A 47 34.81 -11.88 -35.92
C SER A 47 35.88 -11.00 -36.55
N GLN A 48 36.39 -9.99 -35.83
CA GLN A 48 37.50 -9.16 -36.28
C GLN A 48 38.81 -9.95 -36.40
N VAL A 49 39.11 -10.83 -35.43
CA VAL A 49 40.28 -11.71 -35.47
C VAL A 49 40.22 -12.62 -36.70
N ASN A 50 39.09 -13.28 -36.96
CA ASN A 50 38.92 -14.13 -38.14
C ASN A 50 39.15 -13.36 -39.45
N THR A 51 38.73 -12.09 -39.51
CA THR A 51 38.95 -11.23 -40.68
C THR A 51 40.44 -10.89 -40.86
N LEU A 52 41.16 -10.63 -39.76
CA LEU A 52 42.60 -10.35 -39.79
C LEU A 52 43.42 -11.59 -40.16
N GLU A 53 43.06 -12.77 -39.65
CA GLU A 53 43.71 -14.04 -40.01
C GLU A 53 43.59 -14.33 -41.52
N SER A 54 42.41 -14.11 -42.11
CA SER A 54 42.21 -14.23 -43.56
C SER A 54 43.12 -13.29 -44.35
N ASN A 55 43.29 -12.05 -43.89
CA ASN A 55 44.15 -11.06 -44.55
C ASN A 55 45.65 -11.41 -44.45
N ILE A 56 46.08 -12.03 -43.35
CA ILE A 56 47.47 -12.50 -43.19
C ILE A 56 47.74 -13.64 -44.16
N TYR A 57 46.82 -14.60 -44.25
CA TYR A 57 46.94 -15.73 -45.16
C TYR A 57 47.06 -15.29 -46.63
N GLU A 58 46.24 -14.33 -47.07
CA GLU A 58 46.35 -13.78 -48.43
C GLU A 58 47.71 -13.09 -48.70
N ARG A 59 48.29 -12.43 -47.69
CA ARG A 59 49.62 -11.82 -47.82
C ARG A 59 50.73 -12.84 -47.90
N GLU A 60 50.66 -13.93 -47.13
CA GLU A 60 51.64 -15.02 -47.19
C GLU A 60 51.63 -15.69 -48.57
N ILE A 61 50.45 -15.90 -49.17
CA ILE A 61 50.34 -16.40 -50.55
C ILE A 61 51.09 -15.47 -51.51
N LYS A 62 50.82 -14.16 -51.47
CA LYS A 62 51.49 -13.18 -52.34
C LYS A 62 53.00 -13.13 -52.12
N GLN A 63 53.46 -13.28 -50.88
CA GLN A 63 54.88 -13.32 -50.55
C GLN A 63 55.56 -14.58 -51.13
N ASN A 64 54.89 -15.73 -51.04
CA ASN A 64 55.37 -16.99 -51.63
C ASN A 64 55.42 -16.93 -53.16
N GLU A 65 54.45 -16.29 -53.80
CA GLU A 65 54.46 -16.03 -55.24
C GLU A 65 55.66 -15.14 -55.63
N LEU A 66 55.92 -14.07 -54.88
CA LEU A 66 57.05 -13.18 -55.12
C LEU A 66 58.39 -13.91 -54.94
N GLN A 67 58.53 -14.71 -53.88
CA GLN A 67 59.73 -15.51 -53.61
C GLN A 67 59.97 -16.56 -54.71
N THR A 68 58.89 -17.13 -55.25
CA THR A 68 58.96 -18.05 -56.40
C THR A 68 59.48 -17.33 -57.64
N CYS A 69 59.04 -16.09 -57.89
CA CYS A 69 59.57 -15.24 -58.96
C CYS A 69 61.06 -14.93 -58.76
N ILE A 70 61.48 -14.56 -57.55
CA ILE A 70 62.89 -14.32 -57.22
C ILE A 70 63.73 -15.57 -57.44
N ASN A 71 63.26 -16.73 -56.98
CA ASN A 71 63.95 -18.00 -57.17
C ASN A 71 64.06 -18.40 -58.65
N ARG A 72 63.09 -18.04 -59.50
CA ARG A 72 63.18 -18.22 -60.96
C ARG A 72 64.25 -17.31 -61.57
N LEU A 73 64.33 -16.06 -61.12
CA LEU A 73 65.37 -15.12 -61.56
C LEU A 73 66.77 -15.53 -61.11
N LEU A 74 66.92 -16.13 -59.92
CA LEU A 74 68.21 -16.61 -59.42
C LEU A 74 68.73 -17.86 -60.15
N LYS A 75 67.84 -18.64 -60.77
CA LYS A 75 68.19 -19.80 -61.63
C LYS A 75 68.49 -19.39 -63.09
N TYR A 76 68.59 -18.10 -63.35
CA TYR A 76 68.90 -17.56 -64.67
C TYR A 76 70.36 -17.83 -65.04
N GLU A 77 70.60 -18.85 -65.86
CA GLU A 77 71.90 -19.07 -66.50
C GLU A 77 71.92 -18.37 -67.87
N PRO A 78 72.89 -17.47 -68.12
CA PRO A 78 72.99 -16.82 -69.43
C PRO A 78 73.29 -17.85 -70.54
N PRO A 79 72.71 -17.69 -71.73
CA PRO A 79 72.97 -18.59 -72.86
C PRO A 79 74.46 -18.53 -73.23
N HIS A 80 75.03 -19.69 -73.55
CA HIS A 80 76.41 -19.76 -74.05
C HIS A 80 76.52 -19.05 -75.40
N SER A 81 77.68 -18.45 -75.65
CA SER A 81 77.99 -17.66 -76.84
C SER A 81 77.48 -18.27 -78.14
N ASP A 82 77.62 -19.58 -78.27
CA ASP A 82 77.36 -20.31 -79.51
C ASP A 82 75.86 -20.50 -79.81
N THR A 83 75.00 -20.14 -78.84
CA THR A 83 73.53 -20.23 -78.96
C THR A 83 72.85 -18.89 -79.24
N ILE A 84 73.62 -17.82 -79.37
CA ILE A 84 73.15 -16.47 -79.64
C ILE A 84 72.95 -16.30 -81.15
N THR A 85 71.74 -15.95 -81.56
CA THR A 85 71.38 -15.78 -82.98
C THR A 85 71.41 -14.33 -83.43
N GLU A 86 71.17 -13.38 -82.53
CA GLU A 86 71.09 -11.95 -82.84
C GLU A 86 71.33 -11.10 -81.59
N VAL A 87 71.97 -9.93 -81.76
CA VAL A 87 72.01 -8.88 -80.73
C VAL A 87 71.03 -7.79 -81.12
N ILE A 88 69.96 -7.64 -80.34
CA ILE A 88 68.84 -6.74 -80.63
C ILE A 88 69.22 -5.30 -80.26
N CYS A 89 69.78 -5.07 -79.07
CA CYS A 89 70.22 -3.74 -78.67
C CYS A 89 71.39 -3.80 -77.68
N ARG A 90 72.14 -2.71 -77.64
CA ARG A 90 73.27 -2.50 -76.72
C ARG A 90 72.97 -1.27 -75.87
N VAL A 91 72.91 -1.45 -74.57
CA VAL A 91 72.65 -0.39 -73.61
C VAL A 91 73.88 -0.23 -72.73
N LYS A 92 74.42 1.00 -72.69
CA LYS A 92 75.49 1.33 -71.75
C LYS A 92 74.86 1.76 -70.43
N VAL A 93 75.20 1.02 -69.38
CA VAL A 93 74.86 1.35 -68.01
C VAL A 93 76.19 1.57 -67.29
N GLN A 94 76.54 2.84 -67.08
CA GLN A 94 77.84 3.28 -66.52
C GLN A 94 79.02 2.93 -67.44
N GLU A 95 80.03 2.22 -66.95
CA GLU A 95 81.20 1.78 -67.74
C GLU A 95 80.97 0.43 -68.44
N ASN A 96 79.89 -0.28 -68.09
CA ASN A 96 79.58 -1.59 -68.62
C ASN A 96 78.52 -1.51 -69.72
N ILE A 97 78.70 -2.31 -70.76
CA ILE A 97 77.74 -2.44 -71.86
C ILE A 97 77.00 -3.77 -71.67
N PHE A 98 75.67 -3.71 -71.71
CA PHE A 98 74.80 -4.87 -71.68
C PHE A 98 74.14 -5.04 -73.03
N CYS A 99 74.14 -6.28 -73.52
CA CYS A 99 73.54 -6.66 -74.78
C CYS A 99 72.21 -7.35 -74.50
N TYR A 100 71.13 -6.87 -75.10
CA TYR A 100 69.90 -7.65 -75.24
C TYR A 100 70.04 -8.53 -76.47
N ILE A 101 70.00 -9.83 -76.24
CA ILE A 101 70.31 -10.85 -77.24
C ILE A 101 69.13 -11.78 -77.43
N LYS A 102 69.02 -12.33 -78.63
CA LYS A 102 68.11 -13.42 -78.96
C LYS A 102 68.91 -14.68 -79.15
N SER A 103 68.43 -15.76 -78.56
CA SER A 103 68.98 -17.11 -78.63
C SER A 103 67.86 -18.09 -78.98
N ASN A 104 68.22 -19.30 -79.39
CA ASN A 104 67.28 -20.41 -79.54
C ASN A 104 66.50 -20.74 -78.25
N LYS A 105 67.00 -20.33 -77.08
CA LYS A 105 66.32 -20.48 -75.77
C LYS A 105 65.42 -19.31 -75.37
N GLY A 106 65.35 -18.23 -76.17
CA GLY A 106 64.59 -17.02 -75.87
C GLY A 106 65.45 -15.75 -75.92
N ASN A 107 64.95 -14.67 -75.32
CA ASN A 107 65.66 -13.39 -75.28
C ASN A 107 66.29 -13.15 -73.91
N PHE A 108 67.52 -12.65 -73.88
CA PHE A 108 68.34 -12.53 -72.67
C PHE A 108 69.07 -11.19 -72.61
N TRP A 109 69.31 -10.69 -71.41
CA TRP A 109 70.31 -9.64 -71.17
C TRP A 109 71.62 -10.29 -70.73
N ILE A 110 72.72 -9.95 -71.38
CA ILE A 110 74.06 -10.42 -71.00
C ILE A 110 75.08 -9.28 -70.98
N PRO A 111 76.07 -9.32 -70.07
CA PRO A 111 77.21 -8.41 -70.11
C PRO A 111 77.99 -8.61 -71.41
N GLU A 112 78.39 -7.52 -72.05
CA GLU A 112 79.20 -7.58 -73.27
C GLU A 112 80.54 -8.33 -73.06
N SER A 113 81.10 -8.29 -71.84
CA SER A 113 82.32 -9.02 -71.45
C SER A 113 82.20 -10.55 -71.48
N THR A 114 80.98 -11.10 -71.50
CA THR A 114 80.74 -12.55 -71.46
C THR A 114 80.65 -13.21 -72.83
N PHE A 115 80.73 -12.44 -73.93
CA PHE A 115 80.59 -12.96 -75.28
C PHE A 115 81.76 -12.56 -76.19
N LYS A 116 82.21 -13.50 -77.05
CA LYS A 116 83.25 -13.24 -78.07
C LYS A 116 82.59 -13.03 -79.43
N TYR A 117 82.75 -11.82 -79.97
CA TYR A 117 82.07 -11.31 -81.16
C TYR A 117 82.33 -12.12 -82.43
N LYS A 118 81.25 -12.57 -83.09
CA LYS A 118 81.27 -13.07 -84.47
C LYS A 118 80.16 -12.46 -85.36
N MET A 119 79.39 -11.50 -84.85
CA MET A 119 78.20 -10.91 -85.50
C MET A 119 78.26 -9.38 -85.48
N PRO A 120 77.62 -8.68 -86.45
CA PRO A 120 77.52 -7.23 -86.46
C PRO A 120 76.72 -6.71 -85.24
N MET A 121 77.20 -5.64 -84.62
CA MET A 121 76.64 -5.11 -83.36
C MET A 121 75.92 -3.78 -83.59
N PRO A 122 74.72 -3.57 -83.01
CA PRO A 122 74.03 -2.27 -83.02
C PRO A 122 74.81 -1.16 -82.31
N ASP A 123 74.46 0.09 -82.60
CA ASP A 123 74.98 1.26 -81.87
C ASP A 123 74.55 1.25 -80.39
N ILE A 124 75.37 1.86 -79.55
CA ILE A 124 75.17 1.90 -78.10
C ILE A 124 74.17 3.00 -77.76
N ILE A 125 73.08 2.60 -77.09
CA ILE A 125 72.14 3.53 -76.48
C ILE A 125 72.70 3.91 -75.09
N ASP A 126 73.11 5.16 -74.93
CA ASP A 126 73.64 5.69 -73.67
C ASP A 126 72.49 6.15 -72.77
N SER A 127 72.11 5.32 -71.80
CA SER A 127 71.17 5.73 -70.74
C SER A 127 71.99 6.21 -69.55
N SER A 128 72.37 7.49 -69.56
CA SER A 128 73.19 8.09 -68.50
C SER A 128 72.38 8.33 -67.21
N PHE A 129 71.88 7.26 -66.58
CA PHE A 129 71.61 7.23 -65.15
C PHE A 129 72.84 6.63 -64.48
N THR A 130 73.60 7.47 -63.77
CA THR A 130 74.84 7.03 -63.12
C THR A 130 74.53 6.05 -61.99
N ALA A 131 75.45 5.10 -61.74
CA ALA A 131 75.38 4.12 -60.65
C ALA A 131 74.97 4.73 -59.34
N LYS A 132 75.54 5.90 -59.09
CA LYS A 132 75.38 6.66 -57.88
C LYS A 132 73.93 7.11 -57.69
N VAL A 133 73.28 7.64 -58.72
CA VAL A 133 71.88 8.11 -58.62
C VAL A 133 70.91 6.96 -58.38
N ILE A 134 71.11 5.82 -59.06
CA ILE A 134 70.29 4.62 -58.84
C ILE A 134 70.58 4.02 -57.45
N ASN A 135 71.85 3.92 -57.03
CA ASN A 135 72.19 3.44 -55.69
C ASN A 135 71.67 4.37 -54.60
N ASP A 136 71.73 5.68 -54.77
CA ASP A 136 71.24 6.65 -53.79
C ASP A 136 69.71 6.55 -53.65
N GLN A 137 68.98 6.35 -54.77
CA GLN A 137 67.54 6.08 -54.75
C GLN A 137 67.20 4.72 -54.13
N ILE A 138 67.93 3.66 -54.47
CA ILE A 138 67.75 2.33 -53.86
C ILE A 138 68.04 2.39 -52.36
N LEU A 139 69.10 3.07 -51.94
CA LEU A 139 69.45 3.25 -50.53
C LEU A 139 68.38 4.05 -49.80
N SER A 140 67.89 5.15 -50.38
CA SER A 140 66.82 5.97 -49.81
C SER A 140 65.53 5.17 -49.62
N ILE A 141 65.09 4.45 -50.66
CA ILE A 141 63.90 3.58 -50.60
C ILE A 141 64.12 2.46 -49.59
N THR A 142 65.28 1.81 -49.60
CA THR A 142 65.61 0.72 -48.65
C THR A 142 65.60 1.22 -47.21
N GLN A 143 66.06 2.44 -46.96
CA GLN A 143 66.09 3.05 -45.64
C GLN A 143 64.69 3.42 -45.16
N GLU A 144 63.86 4.02 -46.03
CA GLU A 144 62.45 4.30 -45.74
C GLU A 144 61.67 3.00 -45.42
N TRP A 145 61.89 1.94 -46.20
CA TRP A 145 61.26 0.64 -45.95
C TRP A 145 61.78 -0.04 -44.68
N LYS A 146 63.07 0.11 -44.35
CA LYS A 146 63.61 -0.37 -43.06
C LYS A 146 62.98 0.34 -41.87
N GLU A 147 62.74 1.65 -41.97
CA GLU A 147 62.07 2.41 -40.92
C GLU A 147 60.59 2.03 -40.80
N LYS A 148 59.85 1.94 -41.91
CA LYS A 148 58.47 1.44 -41.91
C LYS A 148 58.37 0.01 -41.36
N TYR A 149 59.32 -0.87 -41.71
CA TYR A 149 59.35 -2.22 -41.19
C TYR A 149 59.60 -2.24 -39.67
N LYS A 150 60.50 -1.39 -39.16
CA LYS A 150 60.70 -1.23 -37.71
C LYS A 150 59.44 -0.76 -37.00
N GLU A 151 58.73 0.22 -37.58
CA GLU A 151 57.48 0.73 -37.02
C GLU A 151 56.37 -0.34 -37.01
N ILE A 152 56.19 -1.05 -38.13
CA ILE A 152 55.22 -2.16 -38.23
C ILE A 152 55.58 -3.28 -37.25
N SER A 153 56.86 -3.65 -37.16
CA SER A 153 57.34 -4.68 -36.22
C SER A 153 57.11 -4.27 -34.77
N SER A 154 57.32 -3.00 -34.42
CA SER A 154 57.06 -2.46 -33.09
C SER A 154 55.56 -2.50 -32.76
N ASN A 155 54.72 -2.06 -33.68
CA ASN A 155 53.25 -2.10 -33.53
C ASN A 155 52.73 -3.54 -33.41
N LEU A 156 53.28 -4.47 -34.19
CA LEU A 156 52.93 -5.88 -34.12
C LEU A 156 53.33 -6.48 -32.76
N SER A 157 54.53 -6.18 -32.26
CA SER A 157 54.98 -6.61 -30.93
C SER A 157 54.05 -6.11 -29.82
N MET A 158 53.66 -4.84 -29.87
CA MET A 158 52.73 -4.26 -28.91
C MET A 158 51.32 -4.89 -28.99
N GLN A 159 50.85 -5.26 -30.19
CA GLN A 159 49.58 -5.97 -30.36
C GLN A 159 49.66 -7.41 -29.86
N ILE A 160 50.79 -8.10 -30.06
CA ILE A 160 51.04 -9.43 -29.50
C ILE A 160 50.98 -9.37 -27.97
N GLU A 161 51.66 -8.41 -27.33
CA GLU A 161 51.61 -8.21 -25.88
C GLU A 161 50.19 -7.94 -25.37
N LYS A 162 49.42 -7.08 -26.05
CA LYS A 162 48.02 -6.82 -25.71
C LYS A 162 47.16 -8.07 -25.85
N ASN A 163 47.38 -8.88 -26.88
CA ASN A 163 46.62 -10.10 -27.10
C ASN A 163 46.96 -11.15 -26.02
N THR A 164 48.24 -11.30 -25.66
CA THR A 164 48.67 -12.15 -24.54
C THR A 164 48.02 -11.71 -23.23
N TYR A 165 48.00 -10.41 -22.93
CA TYR A 165 47.33 -9.88 -21.73
C TYR A 165 45.83 -10.18 -21.72
N ILE A 166 45.13 -10.03 -22.86
CA ILE A 166 43.71 -10.36 -22.96
C ILE A 166 43.47 -11.85 -22.81
N GLN A 167 44.32 -12.71 -23.40
CA GLN A 167 44.23 -14.16 -23.25
C GLN A 167 44.43 -14.59 -21.79
N ASP A 168 45.38 -13.98 -21.08
CA ASP A 168 45.60 -14.22 -19.65
C ASP A 168 44.40 -13.76 -18.81
N LEU A 169 43.81 -12.59 -19.13
CA LEU A 169 42.61 -12.10 -18.45
C LEU A 169 41.40 -13.01 -18.68
N VAL A 170 41.21 -13.49 -19.91
CA VAL A 170 40.15 -14.46 -20.24
C VAL A 170 40.38 -15.75 -19.47
N LYS A 171 41.61 -16.25 -19.40
CA LYS A 171 41.96 -17.45 -18.63
C LYS A 171 41.69 -17.26 -17.14
N ASP A 172 42.03 -16.11 -16.57
CA ASP A 172 41.74 -15.79 -15.16
C ASP A 172 40.22 -15.70 -14.90
N GLN A 173 39.46 -15.11 -15.82
CA GLN A 173 38.00 -15.06 -15.73
C GLN A 173 37.37 -16.45 -15.88
N GLN A 174 37.87 -17.28 -16.79
CA GLN A 174 37.42 -18.66 -16.98
C GLN A 174 37.66 -19.48 -15.70
N ASN A 175 38.85 -19.36 -15.10
CA ASN A 175 39.16 -20.01 -13.83
C ASN A 175 38.25 -19.54 -12.69
N LYS A 176 37.93 -18.24 -12.63
CA LYS A 176 36.98 -17.69 -11.65
C LYS A 176 35.58 -18.23 -11.86
N ILE A 177 35.12 -18.30 -13.11
CA ILE A 177 33.82 -18.89 -13.45
C ILE A 177 33.80 -20.36 -13.07
N GLU A 178 34.82 -21.15 -13.41
CA GLU A 178 34.90 -22.56 -13.00
C GLU A 178 34.92 -22.73 -11.47
N THR A 179 35.61 -21.83 -10.76
CA THR A 179 35.65 -21.86 -9.29
C THR A 179 34.27 -21.55 -8.71
N LEU A 180 33.61 -20.51 -9.21
CA LEU A 180 32.24 -20.14 -8.82
C LEU A 180 31.22 -21.20 -9.24
N GLU A 181 31.38 -21.86 -10.39
CA GLU A 181 30.53 -22.96 -10.81
C GLU A 181 30.75 -24.20 -9.95
N LYS A 182 31.98 -24.49 -9.52
CA LYS A 182 32.28 -25.53 -8.52
C LYS A 182 31.70 -25.19 -7.16
N GLU A 183 31.76 -23.93 -6.72
CA GLU A 183 31.11 -23.48 -5.48
C GLU A 183 29.59 -23.54 -5.59
N ASN A 184 29.00 -23.11 -6.71
CA ASN A 184 27.57 -23.12 -6.95
C ASN A 184 27.05 -24.56 -7.13
N LYS A 185 27.84 -25.43 -7.76
CA LYS A 185 27.60 -26.88 -7.79
C LYS A 185 27.72 -27.47 -6.40
N LYS A 186 28.73 -27.11 -5.61
CA LYS A 186 28.81 -27.48 -4.19
C LYS A 186 27.60 -26.98 -3.40
N ILE A 187 27.07 -25.78 -3.65
CA ILE A 187 25.87 -25.21 -2.99
C ILE A 187 24.58 -25.94 -3.44
N LYS A 188 24.48 -26.29 -4.72
CA LYS A 188 23.40 -27.11 -5.28
C LYS A 188 23.42 -28.55 -4.74
N GLU A 189 24.59 -29.16 -4.68
CA GLU A 189 24.82 -30.50 -4.11
C GLU A 189 24.77 -30.49 -2.58
N SER A 190 24.93 -29.32 -1.96
CA SER A 190 24.94 -29.08 -0.52
C SER A 190 23.57 -29.21 0.14
N GLY A 191 22.52 -29.62 -0.58
CA GLY A 191 21.17 -29.74 -0.02
C GLY A 191 20.54 -28.41 0.43
N VAL A 192 21.30 -27.30 0.48
CA VAL A 192 20.86 -25.97 0.95
C VAL A 192 19.75 -25.40 0.06
N ILE A 193 19.78 -25.63 -1.25
CA ILE A 193 18.68 -25.25 -2.14
C ILE A 193 17.43 -26.11 -1.87
N SER A 194 17.63 -27.41 -1.58
CA SER A 194 16.56 -28.30 -1.13
C SER A 194 15.96 -27.82 0.20
N PHE A 195 16.78 -27.35 1.13
CA PHE A 195 16.33 -26.80 2.41
C PHE A 195 15.59 -25.48 2.27
N VAL A 196 16.08 -24.56 1.44
CA VAL A 196 15.40 -23.28 1.20
C VAL A 196 14.05 -23.52 0.52
N ILE A 197 14.00 -24.36 -0.52
CA ILE A 197 12.73 -24.70 -1.21
C ILE A 197 11.76 -25.41 -0.26
N ALA A 198 12.23 -26.43 0.48
CA ALA A 198 11.41 -27.13 1.47
C ALA A 198 10.96 -26.20 2.61
N SER A 199 11.78 -25.22 2.99
CA SER A 199 11.39 -24.21 3.98
C SER A 199 10.28 -23.32 3.44
N THR A 200 10.41 -22.82 2.20
CA THR A 200 9.41 -21.95 1.57
C THR A 200 8.08 -22.67 1.41
N GLU A 201 8.08 -23.92 0.93
CA GLU A 201 6.86 -24.72 0.80
C GLU A 201 6.15 -24.95 2.15
N ILE A 202 6.92 -25.08 3.24
CA ILE A 202 6.37 -25.29 4.58
C ILE A 202 5.92 -23.98 5.22
N TYR A 203 6.61 -22.87 4.94
CA TYR A 203 6.13 -21.54 5.28
C TYR A 203 4.78 -21.25 4.61
N ASP A 204 4.65 -21.52 3.31
CA ASP A 204 3.41 -21.31 2.56
C ASP A 204 2.28 -22.20 3.10
N MET A 205 2.54 -23.47 3.39
CA MET A 205 1.55 -24.37 4.02
C MET A 205 1.10 -23.90 5.41
N ILE A 206 2.00 -23.36 6.22
CA ILE A 206 1.68 -22.80 7.53
C ILE A 206 0.87 -21.51 7.37
N LEU A 207 1.25 -20.65 6.42
CA LEU A 207 0.56 -19.40 6.15
C LEU A 207 -0.88 -19.66 5.70
N ASP A 208 -1.08 -20.57 4.75
CA ASP A 208 -2.41 -20.97 4.27
C ASP A 208 -3.28 -21.55 5.39
N SER A 209 -2.69 -22.37 6.26
CA SER A 209 -3.40 -22.95 7.41
C SER A 209 -3.80 -21.91 8.45
N VAL A 210 -2.99 -20.86 8.64
CA VAL A 210 -3.21 -19.79 9.62
C VAL A 210 -4.16 -18.72 9.09
N MET A 211 -4.13 -18.43 7.79
CA MET A 211 -4.97 -17.44 7.12
C MET A 211 -6.40 -17.91 6.88
N ASP A 212 -6.68 -19.19 7.10
CA ASP A 212 -8.00 -19.77 6.88
C ASP A 212 -9.03 -19.37 7.96
N ASP A 213 -10.29 -19.20 7.53
CA ASP A 213 -11.36 -18.60 8.34
C ASP A 213 -11.73 -19.44 9.58
N ILE A 214 -11.40 -20.73 9.61
CA ILE A 214 -11.58 -21.63 10.75
C ILE A 214 -10.24 -22.33 11.02
N LEU A 215 -9.63 -22.00 12.16
CA LEU A 215 -8.43 -22.64 12.69
C LEU A 215 -8.85 -23.58 13.82
N ASP A 216 -8.90 -24.88 13.55
CA ASP A 216 -9.23 -25.93 14.51
C ASP A 216 -8.00 -26.77 14.90
N ASN A 217 -8.17 -27.67 15.88
CA ASN A 217 -7.10 -28.55 16.35
C ASN A 217 -6.55 -29.47 15.24
N ASP A 218 -7.34 -29.76 14.22
CA ASP A 218 -6.92 -30.59 13.10
C ASP A 218 -5.91 -29.82 12.22
N LYS A 219 -6.13 -28.53 11.96
CA LYS A 219 -5.15 -27.68 11.29
C LYS A 219 -3.86 -27.48 12.07
N PHE A 220 -3.94 -27.44 13.40
CA PHE A 220 -2.75 -27.42 14.26
C PHE A 220 -1.93 -28.70 14.11
N THR A 221 -2.61 -29.83 13.99
CA THR A 221 -2.00 -31.14 13.74
C THR A 221 -1.35 -31.17 12.34
N ASP A 222 -1.93 -30.49 11.35
CA ASP A 222 -1.39 -30.42 10.00
C ASP A 222 -0.17 -29.48 9.89
N ILE A 223 -0.19 -28.34 10.58
CA ILE A 223 1.01 -27.50 10.78
C ILE A 223 2.11 -28.33 11.46
N GLN A 224 1.77 -29.08 12.51
CA GLN A 224 2.73 -29.90 13.24
C GLN A 224 3.28 -31.07 12.40
N LYS A 225 2.47 -31.66 11.51
CA LYS A 225 2.92 -32.65 10.53
C LYS A 225 3.83 -32.04 9.47
N ALA A 226 3.53 -30.85 8.96
CA ALA A 226 4.35 -30.14 7.98
C ALA A 226 5.73 -29.77 8.57
N LEU A 227 5.73 -29.26 9.80
CA LEU A 227 6.94 -28.97 10.58
C LEU A 227 7.76 -30.24 10.85
N ASN A 228 7.12 -31.35 11.23
CA ASN A 228 7.80 -32.63 11.44
C ASN A 228 8.39 -33.21 10.15
N ARG A 229 7.69 -33.08 9.02
CA ARG A 229 8.25 -33.45 7.70
C ARG A 229 9.49 -32.64 7.37
N TYR A 230 9.48 -31.33 7.60
CA TYR A 230 10.65 -30.47 7.41
C TYR A 230 11.84 -30.92 8.26
N MET A 231 11.59 -31.18 9.55
CA MET A 231 12.62 -31.60 10.50
C MET A 231 13.23 -32.95 10.12
N ASN A 232 12.43 -33.86 9.56
CA ASN A 232 12.92 -35.15 9.06
C ASN A 232 13.78 -34.99 7.79
N ILE A 233 13.40 -34.10 6.87
CA ILE A 233 14.21 -33.78 5.68
C ILE A 233 15.57 -33.18 6.09
N ILE A 234 15.61 -32.40 7.17
CA ILE A 234 16.86 -31.84 7.72
C ILE A 234 17.67 -32.86 8.54
N ALA A 235 17.06 -33.93 9.02
CA ALA A 235 17.73 -34.94 9.83
C ALA A 235 18.60 -35.91 9.00
N GLU A 236 18.31 -36.09 7.71
CA GLU A 236 19.05 -37.03 6.83
C GLU A 236 20.39 -36.48 6.32
N ASP A 237 20.65 -35.17 6.40
CA ASP A 237 21.88 -34.54 5.92
C ASP A 237 22.62 -33.91 7.12
N GLU A 238 23.89 -34.26 7.34
CA GLU A 238 24.73 -33.95 8.53
C GLU A 238 25.03 -32.44 8.76
N ARG A 239 24.04 -31.55 8.63
CA ARG A 239 24.17 -30.10 8.83
C ARG A 239 23.50 -29.66 10.12
N ILE A 240 24.12 -30.07 11.23
CA ILE A 240 23.73 -29.74 12.62
C ILE A 240 23.41 -28.24 12.80
N ARG A 241 24.18 -27.34 12.17
CA ARG A 241 23.96 -25.88 12.28
C ARG A 241 22.71 -25.38 11.54
N VAL A 242 22.38 -25.95 10.38
CA VAL A 242 21.18 -25.58 9.62
C VAL A 242 19.94 -26.12 10.33
N ARG A 243 20.03 -27.33 10.88
CA ARG A 243 19.01 -27.93 11.75
C ARG A 243 18.71 -27.09 12.99
N ASP A 244 19.74 -26.61 13.68
CA ASP A 244 19.54 -25.82 14.90
C ASP A 244 18.92 -24.45 14.57
N HIS A 245 19.36 -23.81 13.47
CA HIS A 245 18.79 -22.53 13.04
C HIS A 245 17.34 -22.66 12.54
N CYS A 246 17.05 -23.69 11.73
CA CYS A 246 15.70 -24.01 11.33
C CYS A 246 14.83 -24.39 12.53
N GLY A 247 15.35 -25.19 13.46
CA GLY A 247 14.66 -25.56 14.69
C GLY A 247 14.35 -24.38 15.62
N ILE A 248 15.15 -23.31 15.59
CA ILE A 248 14.87 -22.05 16.29
C ILE A 248 13.77 -21.28 15.55
N LEU A 249 13.88 -21.12 14.23
CA LEU A 249 12.88 -20.42 13.41
C LEU A 249 11.50 -21.09 13.51
N LEU A 250 11.46 -22.43 13.43
CA LEU A 250 10.22 -23.21 13.55
C LEU A 250 9.60 -23.08 14.94
N ARG A 251 10.40 -23.08 16.00
CA ARG A 251 9.91 -22.82 17.37
C ARG A 251 9.38 -21.40 17.51
N SER A 252 10.06 -20.42 16.93
CA SER A 252 9.62 -19.02 16.94
C SER A 252 8.31 -18.83 16.18
N LEU A 253 8.17 -19.46 15.01
CA LEU A 253 6.92 -19.50 14.25
C LEU A 253 5.81 -20.16 15.04
N PHE A 254 6.07 -21.34 15.59
CA PHE A 254 5.08 -22.07 16.36
C PHE A 254 4.57 -21.25 17.55
N GLU A 255 5.47 -20.61 18.31
CA GLU A 255 5.04 -19.77 19.43
C GLU A 255 4.37 -18.46 18.99
N THR A 256 4.79 -17.88 17.87
CA THR A 256 4.09 -16.72 17.30
C THR A 256 2.69 -17.08 16.85
N SER A 257 2.53 -18.20 16.13
CA SER A 257 1.23 -18.73 15.71
C SER A 257 0.35 -19.08 16.90
N LYS A 258 0.91 -19.66 17.97
CA LYS A 258 0.19 -19.95 19.20
C LYS A 258 -0.30 -18.67 19.89
N ARG A 259 0.54 -17.63 19.97
CA ARG A 259 0.14 -16.31 20.52
C ARG A 259 -0.93 -15.65 19.67
N LEU A 260 -0.80 -15.69 18.35
CA LEU A 260 -1.80 -15.18 17.42
C LEU A 260 -3.13 -15.93 17.58
N LEU A 261 -3.10 -17.25 17.78
CA LEU A 261 -4.29 -18.05 18.06
C LEU A 261 -4.95 -17.66 19.39
N TYR A 262 -4.17 -17.47 20.46
CA TYR A 262 -4.73 -16.98 21.73
C TYR A 262 -5.35 -15.60 21.58
N ALA A 263 -4.66 -14.66 20.92
CA ALA A 263 -5.19 -13.33 20.65
C ALA A 263 -6.47 -13.37 19.80
N ARG A 264 -6.52 -14.25 18.79
CA ARG A 264 -7.72 -14.48 17.96
C ARG A 264 -8.88 -15.04 18.79
N ASN A 265 -8.62 -16.03 19.64
CA ASN A 265 -9.65 -16.61 20.50
C ASN A 265 -10.14 -15.61 21.56
N GLU A 266 -9.25 -14.77 22.09
CA GLU A 266 -9.60 -13.70 23.00
C GLU A 266 -10.46 -12.63 22.31
N LEU A 267 -10.09 -12.20 21.11
CA LEU A 267 -10.89 -11.28 20.29
C LEU A 267 -12.27 -11.87 19.97
N LYS A 268 -12.35 -13.16 19.64
CA LYS A 268 -13.63 -13.84 19.40
C LYS A 268 -14.49 -13.89 20.65
N SER A 269 -13.90 -14.22 21.81
CA SER A 269 -14.58 -14.21 23.10
C SER A 269 -15.09 -12.80 23.46
N GLN A 270 -14.29 -11.76 23.18
CA GLN A 270 -14.71 -10.36 23.35
C GLN A 270 -15.84 -9.97 22.40
N ASP A 271 -15.80 -10.40 21.13
CA ASP A 271 -16.89 -10.16 20.17
C ASP A 271 -18.17 -10.86 20.61
N ASP A 272 -18.09 -12.12 21.04
CA ASP A 272 -19.23 -12.88 21.57
C ASP A 272 -19.80 -12.22 22.84
N ALA A 273 -18.94 -11.77 23.77
CA ALA A 273 -19.37 -11.04 24.96
C ALA A 273 -20.01 -9.69 24.62
N TRP A 274 -19.49 -8.99 23.62
CA TRP A 274 -20.04 -7.72 23.15
C TRP A 274 -21.39 -7.90 22.49
N ARG A 275 -21.55 -8.92 21.63
CA ARG A 275 -22.85 -9.31 21.04
C ARG A 275 -23.86 -9.68 22.09
N ASN A 276 -23.50 -10.51 23.08
CA ASN A 276 -24.38 -10.87 24.19
C ASN A 276 -24.81 -9.64 24.99
N THR A 277 -23.91 -8.67 25.18
CA THR A 277 -24.24 -7.39 25.84
C THR A 277 -25.20 -6.56 25.00
N CYS A 278 -24.98 -6.46 23.69
CA CYS A 278 -25.90 -5.78 22.77
C CYS A 278 -27.29 -6.44 22.77
N ASP A 279 -27.37 -7.76 22.72
CA ASP A 279 -28.63 -8.50 22.77
C ASP A 279 -29.37 -8.28 24.10
N ALA A 280 -28.65 -8.29 25.23
CA ALA A 280 -29.21 -7.98 26.54
C ALA A 280 -29.77 -6.55 26.59
N LEU A 281 -29.05 -5.56 26.04
CA LEU A 281 -29.51 -4.18 25.97
C LEU A 281 -30.75 -4.01 25.08
N VAL A 282 -30.86 -4.80 24.00
CA VAL A 282 -32.07 -4.82 23.15
C VAL A 282 -33.27 -5.36 23.92
N ILE A 283 -33.07 -6.43 24.69
CA ILE A 283 -34.13 -7.00 25.55
C ILE A 283 -34.54 -5.97 26.62
N GLU A 284 -33.59 -5.38 27.35
CA GLU A 284 -33.86 -4.38 28.39
C GLU A 284 -34.60 -3.17 27.82
N LYS A 285 -34.22 -2.71 26.62
CA LYS A 285 -34.93 -1.62 25.92
C LYS A 285 -36.39 -1.98 25.65
N GLU A 286 -36.68 -3.19 25.19
CA GLU A 286 -38.07 -3.61 24.92
C GLU A 286 -38.86 -3.80 26.22
N GLU A 287 -38.24 -4.30 27.29
CA GLU A 287 -38.84 -4.38 28.62
C GLU A 287 -39.20 -2.99 29.17
N LEU A 288 -38.27 -2.03 29.08
CA LEU A 288 -38.52 -0.64 29.49
C LEU A 288 -39.66 -0.01 28.68
N LYS A 289 -39.71 -0.25 27.37
CA LYS A 289 -40.81 0.20 26.52
C LYS A 289 -42.16 -0.41 26.94
N GLN A 290 -42.18 -1.70 27.30
CA GLN A 290 -43.38 -2.35 27.83
C GLN A 290 -43.77 -1.79 29.22
N GLN A 291 -42.80 -1.49 30.09
CA GLN A 291 -43.06 -0.85 31.38
C GLN A 291 -43.64 0.56 31.19
N ILE A 292 -43.06 1.37 30.30
CA ILE A 292 -43.59 2.70 29.94
C ILE A 292 -45.03 2.57 29.43
N MET A 293 -45.33 1.59 28.59
CA MET A 293 -46.68 1.36 28.09
C MET A 293 -47.65 0.97 29.22
N ARG A 294 -47.23 0.10 30.15
CA ARG A 294 -48.02 -0.26 31.34
C ARG A 294 -48.32 0.96 32.21
N VAL A 295 -47.30 1.73 32.58
CA VAL A 295 -47.44 2.95 33.39
C VAL A 295 -48.32 3.98 32.69
N LYS A 296 -48.17 4.16 31.37
CA LYS A 296 -49.02 5.05 30.58
C LYS A 296 -50.47 4.61 30.63
N ASN A 297 -50.76 3.32 30.46
CA ASN A 297 -52.12 2.79 30.54
C ASN A 297 -52.71 2.93 31.94
N GLU A 298 -51.93 2.67 33.00
CA GLU A 298 -52.36 2.91 34.38
C GLU A 298 -52.68 4.38 34.64
N MET A 299 -51.83 5.30 34.16
CA MET A 299 -52.07 6.75 34.25
C MET A 299 -53.34 7.15 33.52
N VAL A 300 -53.56 6.66 32.29
CA VAL A 300 -54.78 6.92 31.52
C VAL A 300 -56.01 6.42 32.29
N ASN A 301 -55.98 5.19 32.79
CA ASN A 301 -57.08 4.62 33.57
C ASN A 301 -57.38 5.43 34.85
N LYS A 302 -56.34 5.92 35.53
CA LYS A 302 -56.51 6.79 36.72
C LYS A 302 -57.13 8.13 36.34
N VAL A 303 -56.65 8.75 35.25
CA VAL A 303 -57.21 10.00 34.74
C VAL A 303 -58.67 9.82 34.35
N ASP A 304 -59.01 8.75 33.64
CA ASP A 304 -60.40 8.42 33.28
C ASP A 304 -61.28 8.18 34.52
N GLY A 305 -60.74 7.46 35.52
CA GLY A 305 -61.41 7.27 36.82
C GLY A 305 -61.69 8.59 37.53
N CYS A 306 -60.69 9.49 37.61
CA CYS A 306 -60.87 10.82 38.19
C CYS A 306 -61.84 11.68 37.38
N MET A 307 -61.83 11.60 36.05
CA MET A 307 -62.80 12.32 35.21
C MET A 307 -64.23 11.84 35.47
N GLU A 308 -64.43 10.53 35.66
CA GLU A 308 -65.73 9.95 35.99
C GLU A 308 -66.19 10.34 37.40
N GLU A 309 -65.29 10.40 38.39
CA GLU A 309 -65.59 10.94 39.72
C GLU A 309 -65.98 12.41 39.67
N ILE A 310 -65.24 13.23 38.92
CA ILE A 310 -65.59 14.64 38.69
C ILE A 310 -66.97 14.75 38.05
N ARG A 311 -67.30 13.89 37.08
CA ARG A 311 -68.61 13.85 36.44
C ARG A 311 -69.71 13.52 37.45
N LYS A 312 -69.51 12.50 38.27
CA LYS A 312 -70.46 12.12 39.35
C LYS A 312 -70.66 13.26 40.34
N ILE A 313 -69.59 13.90 40.81
CA ILE A 313 -69.68 15.05 41.73
C ILE A 313 -70.45 16.19 41.08
N ARG A 314 -70.22 16.50 39.78
CA ARG A 314 -71.01 17.53 39.07
C ARG A 314 -72.48 17.15 38.98
N GLU A 315 -72.81 15.90 38.65
CA GLU A 315 -74.20 15.43 38.58
C GLU A 315 -74.88 15.47 39.96
N GLU A 316 -74.18 15.06 41.02
CA GLU A 316 -74.67 15.13 42.41
C GLU A 316 -74.91 16.58 42.84
N ARG A 317 -73.96 17.48 42.59
CA ARG A 317 -74.11 18.91 42.88
C ARG A 317 -75.23 19.56 42.07
N SER A 318 -75.38 19.20 40.80
CA SER A 318 -76.50 19.67 39.97
C SER A 318 -77.85 19.21 40.54
N LYS A 319 -77.97 17.94 40.95
CA LYS A 319 -79.18 17.44 41.64
C LYS A 319 -79.43 18.18 42.96
N GLU A 320 -78.38 18.49 43.71
CA GLU A 320 -78.48 19.23 44.97
C GLU A 320 -78.96 20.67 44.74
N ILE A 321 -78.41 21.37 43.73
CA ILE A 321 -78.84 22.70 43.30
C ILE A 321 -80.33 22.69 42.95
N VAL A 322 -80.78 21.75 42.10
CA VAL A 322 -82.20 21.63 41.72
C VAL A 322 -83.09 21.40 42.95
N ARG A 323 -82.64 20.61 43.93
CA ARG A 323 -83.39 20.42 45.19
C ARG A 323 -83.47 21.71 46.02
N TYR A 324 -82.39 22.48 46.09
CA TYR A 324 -82.39 23.76 46.79
C TYR A 324 -83.24 24.80 46.07
N GLU A 325 -83.19 24.88 44.75
CA GLU A 325 -84.07 25.73 43.94
C GLU A 325 -85.54 25.39 44.17
N GLU A 326 -85.90 24.11 44.18
CA GLU A 326 -87.27 23.66 44.50
C GLU A 326 -87.68 24.02 45.93
N LYS A 327 -86.76 23.92 46.89
CA LYS A 327 -87.02 24.30 48.29
C LYS A 327 -87.18 25.81 48.43
N ILE A 328 -86.36 26.60 47.74
CA ILE A 328 -86.49 28.06 47.67
C ILE A 328 -87.84 28.42 47.06
N ARG A 329 -88.20 27.83 45.92
CA ARG A 329 -89.52 28.06 45.29
C ARG A 329 -90.67 27.76 46.24
N LYS A 330 -90.62 26.65 46.99
CA LYS A 330 -91.65 26.34 48.01
C LYS A 330 -91.70 27.36 49.14
N LEU A 331 -90.54 27.83 49.61
CA LEU A 331 -90.47 28.88 50.64
C LEU A 331 -90.99 30.22 50.09
N GLU A 332 -90.68 30.56 48.85
CA GLU A 332 -91.23 31.73 48.15
C GLU A 332 -92.75 31.60 48.00
N GLU A 333 -93.27 30.44 47.57
CA GLU A 333 -94.71 30.14 47.54
C GLU A 333 -95.36 30.25 48.92
N ASP A 334 -94.68 29.82 49.99
CA ASP A 334 -95.15 29.93 51.37
C ASP A 334 -95.08 31.37 51.92
N ILE A 335 -94.16 32.19 51.43
CA ILE A 335 -94.12 33.64 51.71
C ILE A 335 -95.24 34.36 50.94
N ASP A 336 -95.46 33.98 49.68
CA ASP A 336 -96.52 34.50 48.81
C ASP A 336 -97.93 34.09 49.26
N LYS A 337 -98.05 32.99 50.01
CA LYS A 337 -99.19 32.75 50.90
C LYS A 337 -99.17 33.85 51.96
N ARG A 338 -99.68 35.02 51.57
CA ARG A 338 -99.75 36.25 52.34
C ARG A 338 -100.02 35.92 53.80
N ILE A 339 -99.30 36.60 54.70
CA ILE A 339 -99.63 36.68 56.13
C ILE A 339 -101.15 36.73 56.23
N ASN A 340 -101.76 35.79 56.95
CA ASN A 340 -103.19 35.71 57.13
C ASN A 340 -103.65 37.02 57.80
N GLN A 341 -103.91 38.04 56.98
CA GLN A 341 -104.22 39.40 57.38
C GLN A 341 -105.42 39.40 58.34
N PRO A 342 -106.47 38.57 58.14
CA PRO A 342 -107.52 38.39 59.13
C PRO A 342 -107.01 37.93 60.50
N TYR A 343 -106.11 36.95 60.55
CA TYR A 343 -105.52 36.45 61.80
C TYR A 343 -104.60 37.49 62.46
N LEU A 344 -103.71 38.12 61.70
CA LEU A 344 -102.85 39.18 62.21
C LEU A 344 -103.67 40.37 62.73
N LYS A 345 -104.71 40.77 61.99
CA LYS A 345 -105.67 41.81 62.40
C LYS A 345 -106.42 41.40 63.66
N HIS A 346 -106.84 40.14 63.78
CA HIS A 346 -107.49 39.64 64.99
C HIS A 346 -106.53 39.67 66.19
N VAL A 347 -105.30 39.19 66.05
CA VAL A 347 -104.30 39.18 67.12
C VAL A 347 -103.98 40.62 67.55
N LEU A 348 -103.71 41.51 66.60
CA LEU A 348 -103.47 42.93 66.89
C LEU A 348 -104.67 43.60 67.56
N LEU A 349 -105.90 43.33 67.10
CA LEU A 349 -107.13 43.84 67.72
C LEU A 349 -107.33 43.32 69.14
N GLN A 350 -107.01 42.05 69.41
CA GLN A 350 -107.16 41.45 70.73
C GLN A 350 -106.22 42.10 71.75
N PHE A 351 -105.02 42.48 71.33
CA PHE A 351 -104.06 43.20 72.16
C PHE A 351 -104.38 44.71 72.29
N ILE A 352 -104.79 45.38 71.21
CA ILE A 352 -105.20 46.79 71.23
C ILE A 352 -106.48 47.00 72.05
N CYS A 353 -107.43 46.06 72.01
CA CYS A 353 -108.67 46.14 72.78
C CYS A 353 -108.55 45.51 74.18
N SER A 354 -107.36 45.07 74.59
CA SER A 354 -107.10 44.64 75.96
C SER A 354 -107.34 45.80 76.94
N LYS A 355 -107.89 45.49 78.12
CA LYS A 355 -108.00 46.47 79.22
C LYS A 355 -106.69 46.68 79.97
N ASP A 356 -105.66 45.89 79.65
CA ASP A 356 -104.33 45.98 80.23
C ASP A 356 -103.47 47.00 79.47
N PHE A 357 -103.28 48.16 80.09
CA PHE A 357 -102.54 49.29 79.54
C PHE A 357 -101.06 48.98 79.29
N GLN A 358 -100.45 48.10 80.09
CA GLN A 358 -99.04 47.73 79.89
C GLN A 358 -98.84 46.89 78.64
N VAL A 359 -99.82 46.07 78.29
CA VAL A 359 -99.80 45.23 77.08
C VAL A 359 -99.98 46.09 75.83
N GLN A 360 -100.87 47.09 75.89
CA GLN A 360 -101.03 48.07 74.81
C GLN A 360 -99.75 48.88 74.56
N GLU A 361 -99.09 49.36 75.61
CA GLU A 361 -97.86 50.14 75.48
C GLU A 361 -96.68 49.30 74.94
N ARG A 362 -96.54 48.05 75.40
CA ARG A 362 -95.52 47.13 74.85
C ARG A 362 -95.76 46.82 73.38
N LEU A 363 -97.01 46.62 72.98
CA LEU A 363 -97.37 46.38 71.58
C LEU A 363 -97.05 47.59 70.69
N LEU A 364 -97.39 48.80 71.14
CA LEU A 364 -97.04 50.05 70.47
C LEU A 364 -95.53 50.20 70.30
N ASN A 365 -94.74 49.86 71.33
CA ASN A 365 -93.28 49.89 71.24
C ASN A 365 -92.75 48.85 70.23
N VAL A 366 -93.28 47.62 70.22
CA VAL A 366 -92.87 46.58 69.26
C VAL A 366 -93.18 46.98 67.82
N ILE A 367 -94.40 47.49 67.57
CA ILE A 367 -94.80 48.01 66.25
C ILE A 367 -93.87 49.17 65.84
N SER A 368 -93.52 50.04 66.79
CA SER A 368 -92.59 51.15 66.55
C SER A 368 -91.20 50.70 66.14
N THR A 369 -90.68 49.67 66.80
CA THR A 369 -89.36 49.13 66.51
C THR A 369 -89.34 48.41 65.15
N ILE A 370 -90.41 47.67 64.81
CA ILE A 370 -90.51 46.98 63.52
C ILE A 370 -90.66 47.98 62.36
N LEU A 371 -91.37 49.09 62.57
CA LEU A 371 -91.62 50.11 61.55
C LEU A 371 -90.60 51.27 61.58
N ASN A 372 -89.55 51.20 62.40
CA ASN A 372 -88.49 52.21 62.52
C ASN A 372 -88.97 53.66 62.75
N PHE A 373 -90.00 53.86 63.59
CA PHE A 373 -90.44 55.22 63.95
C PHE A 373 -89.38 55.96 64.79
N SER A 374 -89.26 57.27 64.59
CA SER A 374 -88.38 58.14 65.39
C SER A 374 -88.94 58.42 66.79
N GLN A 375 -88.08 58.84 67.73
CA GLN A 375 -88.50 59.16 69.11
C GLN A 375 -89.53 60.29 69.19
N GLU A 376 -89.49 61.27 68.27
CA GLU A 376 -90.50 62.34 68.19
C GLU A 376 -91.87 61.84 67.68
N GLU A 377 -91.89 60.88 66.76
CA GLU A 377 -93.13 60.29 66.25
C GLU A 377 -93.80 59.38 67.30
N MET A 378 -92.99 58.66 68.08
CA MET A 378 -93.43 57.87 69.22
C MET A 378 -94.16 58.73 70.27
N LEU A 379 -93.62 59.91 70.59
CA LEU A 379 -94.23 60.84 71.56
C LEU A 379 -95.59 61.37 71.07
N LYS A 380 -95.71 61.73 69.78
CA LYS A 380 -96.98 62.19 69.20
C LYS A 380 -98.08 61.13 69.24
N ILE A 381 -97.73 59.85 69.04
CA ILE A 381 -98.67 58.73 69.11
C ILE A 381 -99.12 58.48 70.57
N LYS A 382 -98.23 58.68 71.56
CA LYS A 382 -98.57 58.56 72.99
C LYS A 382 -99.43 59.73 73.49
N GLU A 383 -99.24 60.95 72.97
CA GLU A 383 -99.99 62.15 73.39
C GLU A 383 -101.37 62.28 72.73
N THR A 384 -101.55 61.75 71.53
CA THR A 384 -102.87 61.74 70.87
C THR A 384 -103.69 60.54 71.35
N ARG A 385 -104.53 60.74 72.38
CA ARG A 385 -105.69 59.84 72.63
C ARG A 385 -106.43 59.67 71.30
N ALA A 386 -106.34 58.47 70.74
CA ALA A 386 -106.55 58.16 69.32
C ALA A 386 -107.72 58.95 68.68
N PRO A 387 -107.45 59.89 67.75
CA PRO A 387 -108.53 60.49 66.99
C PRO A 387 -109.15 59.39 66.11
N LYS A 388 -110.49 59.37 66.02
CA LYS A 388 -111.26 58.46 65.14
C LYS A 388 -110.74 58.41 63.70
N SER A 389 -110.01 59.44 63.25
CA SER A 389 -109.36 59.49 61.95
C SER A 389 -108.19 58.50 61.77
N MET A 390 -107.44 58.15 62.83
CA MET A 390 -106.36 57.14 62.76
C MET A 390 -106.92 55.72 62.71
N LEU A 391 -107.99 55.43 63.46
CA LEU A 391 -108.69 54.15 63.37
C LEU A 391 -109.28 53.91 61.96
N ASN A 392 -109.86 54.95 61.35
CA ASN A 392 -110.37 54.85 59.99
C ASN A 392 -109.27 54.66 58.94
N LYS A 393 -108.08 55.25 59.14
CA LYS A 393 -106.92 54.98 58.25
C LYS A 393 -106.40 53.54 58.40
N PHE A 394 -106.45 52.96 59.60
CA PHE A 394 -106.04 51.57 59.84
C PHE A 394 -107.07 50.55 59.34
N ILE A 395 -108.37 50.89 59.39
CA ILE A 395 -109.46 50.05 58.86
C ILE A 395 -109.48 50.06 57.32
N ASN A 396 -109.11 51.19 56.70
CA ASN A 396 -109.07 51.37 55.24
C ASN A 396 -107.71 51.07 54.59
N TRP A 397 -106.79 50.41 55.31
CA TRP A 397 -105.50 50.01 54.75
C TRP A 397 -105.72 48.80 53.82
N GLN A 398 -105.81 49.05 52.51
CA GLN A 398 -105.71 48.02 51.45
C GLN A 398 -104.25 47.67 51.20
#